data_AF-A0A9Q7K7V6-F1
#
_entry.id   AF-A0A9Q7K7V6-F1
#
_cell.length_a   1.000
_cell.length_b   1.000
_cell.length_c   1.000
_cell.angle_alpha   90.00
_cell.angle_beta   90.00
_cell.angle_gamma   90.00
#
_symmetry.space_group_name_H-M   'P 1'
#
loop_
_entity.id
_entity.type
_entity.pdbx_description
1 polymer ?
#
loop_
_entity_poly.entity_id
_entity_poly.type
_entity_poly.pdbx_seq_one_letter_code
_entity_poly.pdbx_strand_id
1 'polypeptide(L)'
;MAALEQTKRKKPAKYFAEKMGVSVRTVKRYIAQPRKDYESEAENRRKTAYILHHEKGFKWREVAEKMNTTENAVKALAKRYKQIDQENRG
;
A
#
# COMPACT_ATOMS: atom_id res chain seq x y z
N MET A 1 16.43 22.26 -10.90
CA MET A 1 15.75 20.96 -11.09
C MET A 1 14.53 20.95 -10.20
N ALA A 2 13.32 20.84 -10.75
CA ALA A 2 12.12 20.71 -9.92
C ALA A 2 12.30 19.51 -8.98
N ALA A 3 11.99 19.69 -7.70
CA ALA A 3 12.02 18.60 -6.72
C ALA A 3 11.12 17.48 -7.23
N LEU A 4 11.71 16.38 -7.69
CA LEU A 4 10.97 15.18 -8.05
C LEU A 4 10.50 14.57 -6.74
N GLU A 5 9.26 14.88 -6.35
CA GLU A 5 8.62 14.24 -5.21
C GLU A 5 8.59 12.72 -5.45
N GLN A 6 9.20 11.98 -4.53
CA GLN A 6 9.25 10.52 -4.54
C GLN A 6 7.85 9.98 -4.32
N THR A 7 7.10 9.79 -5.41
CA THR A 7 5.69 9.38 -5.39
C THR A 7 5.50 8.07 -6.12
N LYS A 8 4.45 7.33 -5.74
CA LYS A 8 4.11 6.06 -6.39
C LYS A 8 3.74 6.29 -7.86
N ARG A 9 4.49 5.64 -8.76
CA ARG A 9 4.27 5.77 -10.21
C ARG A 9 2.94 5.14 -10.62
N LYS A 10 2.09 5.94 -11.27
CA LYS A 10 0.84 5.47 -11.90
C LYS A 10 1.08 4.81 -13.27
N LYS A 11 2.20 5.10 -13.92
CA LYS A 11 2.59 4.62 -15.26
C LYS A 11 3.94 3.90 -15.21
N PRO A 12 4.26 3.03 -16.18
CA PRO A 12 5.52 2.29 -16.19
C PRO A 12 6.74 3.21 -16.25
N ALA A 13 7.86 2.77 -15.68
CA ALA A 13 9.10 3.56 -15.64
C ALA A 13 9.64 3.94 -17.04
N LYS A 14 9.37 3.10 -18.05
CA LYS A 14 9.76 3.34 -19.44
C LYS A 14 9.08 4.59 -20.02
N TYR A 15 7.80 4.78 -19.73
CA TYR A 15 7.04 5.96 -20.15
C TYR A 15 7.67 7.27 -19.63
N PHE A 16 8.09 7.28 -18.37
CA PHE A 16 8.75 8.44 -17.78
C PHE A 16 10.17 8.65 -18.32
N ALA A 17 10.88 7.56 -18.61
CA ALA A 17 12.21 7.62 -19.20
C ALA A 17 12.19 8.29 -20.58
N GLU A 18 11.23 7.91 -21.43
CA GLU A 18 11.01 8.51 -22.74
C GLU A 18 10.61 10.00 -22.63
N LYS A 19 9.71 10.34 -21.70
CA LYS A 19 9.25 11.73 -21.52
C LYS A 19 10.32 12.67 -20.93
N MET A 20 11.15 12.15 -20.03
CA MET A 20 12.18 12.95 -19.34
C MET A 20 13.56 12.87 -20.00
N GLY A 21 13.73 12.04 -21.04
CA GLY A 21 15.02 11.84 -21.70
C GLY A 21 16.11 11.24 -20.81
N VAL A 22 15.73 10.52 -19.74
CA VAL A 22 16.67 9.93 -18.77
C VAL A 22 16.59 8.41 -18.78
N SER A 23 17.65 7.76 -18.29
CA SER A 23 17.65 6.31 -18.15
C SER A 23 16.54 5.81 -17.21
N VAL A 24 16.02 4.61 -17.47
CA VAL A 24 15.05 3.92 -16.59
C VAL A 24 15.60 3.78 -15.16
N ARG A 25 16.93 3.63 -14.99
CA ARG A 25 17.59 3.58 -13.68
C ARG A 25 17.45 4.90 -12.92
N THR A 26 17.60 6.03 -13.61
CA THR A 26 17.43 7.37 -13.04
C THR A 26 15.97 7.61 -12.63
N VAL A 27 15.01 7.25 -13.49
CA VAL A 27 13.57 7.27 -13.14
C VAL A 27 13.30 6.42 -11.91
N LYS A 28 13.92 5.24 -11.83
CA LYS A 28 13.77 4.35 -10.67
C LYS A 28 14.25 4.99 -9.38
N ARG A 29 15.38 5.70 -9.42
CA ARG A 29 15.96 6.39 -8.26
C ARG A 29 15.17 7.63 -7.84
N TYR A 30 14.63 8.39 -8.79
CA TYR A 30 13.98 9.67 -8.50
C TYR A 30 12.48 9.54 -8.18
N ILE A 31 11.79 8.58 -8.79
CA ILE A 31 10.32 8.44 -8.67
C ILE A 31 9.95 7.13 -7.97
N ALA A 32 10.88 6.43 -7.31
CA ALA A 32 10.46 5.30 -6.47
C ALA A 32 9.76 5.83 -5.23
N GLN A 33 8.67 5.17 -4.84
CA GLN A 33 8.06 5.40 -3.54
C GLN A 33 9.10 5.08 -2.45
N PRO A 34 9.29 5.97 -1.46
CA PRO A 34 10.16 5.70 -0.32
C PRO A 34 9.70 4.44 0.42
N ARG A 35 10.65 3.68 0.97
CA ARG A 35 10.35 2.45 1.69
C ARG A 35 9.39 2.68 2.86
N LYS A 36 9.63 3.75 3.63
CA LYS A 36 8.81 4.13 4.79
C LYS A 36 7.35 4.39 4.41
N ASP A 37 7.11 5.03 3.26
CA ASP A 37 5.75 5.34 2.79
C ASP A 37 5.05 4.09 2.24
N TYR A 38 5.80 3.16 1.65
CA TYR A 38 5.27 1.87 1.23
C TYR A 38 4.86 1.01 2.43
N GLU A 39 5.69 0.97 3.48
CA GLU A 39 5.41 0.23 4.71
C GLU A 39 4.21 0.81 5.45
N SER A 40 4.13 2.14 5.56
CA SER A 40 2.98 2.81 6.20
C SER A 40 1.67 2.63 5.41
N GLU A 41 1.69 2.67 4.07
CA GLU A 41 0.53 2.32 3.24
C GLU A 41 0.05 0.88 3.53
N ALA A 42 0.98 -0.07 3.65
CA ALA A 42 0.65 -1.46 3.91
C ALA A 42 0.06 -1.66 5.31
N GLU A 43 0.62 -0.99 6.32
CA GLU A 43 0.07 -0.97 7.68
C GLU A 43 -1.32 -0.37 7.72
N ASN A 44 -1.52 0.77 7.07
CA ASN A 44 -2.82 1.43 7.00
C ASN A 44 -3.89 0.51 6.38
N ARG A 45 -3.57 -0.23 5.31
CA ARG A 45 -4.50 -1.21 4.71
C ARG A 45 -4.83 -2.39 5.64
N ARG A 46 -3.86 -2.85 6.42
CA ARG A 46 -4.08 -3.91 7.41
C ARG A 46 -4.97 -3.42 8.54
N LYS A 47 -4.70 -2.21 9.04
CA LYS A 47 -5.46 -1.55 10.11
C LYS A 47 -6.89 -1.26 9.67
N THR A 48 -7.11 -0.75 8.46
CA THR A 48 -8.47 -0.48 7.95
C THR A 48 -9.30 -1.74 7.84
N ALA A 49 -8.73 -2.84 7.35
CA ALA A 49 -9.42 -4.14 7.29
C ALA A 49 -9.85 -4.62 8.69
N TYR A 50 -8.95 -4.52 9.68
CA TYR A 50 -9.22 -4.92 11.05
C TYR A 50 -10.30 -4.04 11.70
N ILE A 51 -10.17 -2.71 11.62
CA ILE A 51 -11.11 -1.75 12.20
C ILE A 51 -12.51 -1.93 11.61
N LEU A 52 -12.62 -2.05 10.29
CA LEU A 52 -13.92 -2.19 9.62
C LEU A 52 -14.68 -3.44 10.08
N HIS A 53 -13.98 -4.55 10.33
CA HIS A 53 -14.61 -5.77 10.80
C HIS A 53 -14.83 -5.78 12.33
N HIS A 54 -13.80 -5.45 13.13
CA HIS A 54 -13.84 -5.59 14.59
C HIS A 54 -14.49 -4.42 15.32
N GLU A 55 -14.25 -3.17 14.89
CA GLU A 55 -14.81 -1.99 15.59
C GLU A 55 -16.20 -1.63 15.05
N LYS A 56 -16.42 -1.78 13.74
CA LYS A 56 -17.69 -1.41 13.10
C LYS A 56 -18.65 -2.58 12.86
N GLY A 57 -18.20 -3.82 13.06
CA GLY A 57 -19.03 -5.02 12.92
C GLY A 57 -19.49 -5.34 11.49
N PHE A 58 -18.85 -4.77 10.45
CA PHE A 58 -19.21 -5.08 9.07
C PHE A 58 -18.85 -6.53 8.72
N LYS A 59 -19.68 -7.17 7.89
CA LYS A 59 -19.36 -8.51 7.38
C LYS A 59 -18.17 -8.43 6.43
N TRP A 60 -17.39 -9.51 6.35
CA TRP A 60 -16.21 -9.59 5.46
C TRP A 60 -16.49 -9.17 4.01
N ARG A 61 -17.69 -9.46 3.51
CA ARG A 61 -18.15 -9.05 2.17
C ARG A 61 -18.26 -7.54 2.00
N GLU A 62 -18.83 -6.84 2.98
CA GLU A 62 -19.02 -5.38 2.95
C GLU A 62 -17.67 -4.66 3.10
N VAL A 63 -16.75 -5.24 3.88
CA VAL A 63 -15.37 -4.74 3.98
C VAL A 63 -14.62 -4.91 2.67
N ALA A 64 -14.82 -6.05 1.99
CA ALA A 64 -14.24 -6.33 0.68
C ALA A 64 -14.72 -5.33 -0.38
N GLU A 65 -16.03 -5.05 -0.41
CA GLU A 65 -16.63 -4.03 -1.28
C GLU A 65 -16.06 -2.63 -0.99
N LYS A 66 -16.00 -2.21 0.28
CA LYS A 66 -15.44 -0.90 0.67
C LYS A 66 -13.96 -0.74 0.31
N MET A 67 -13.19 -1.82 0.40
CA MET A 67 -11.77 -1.80 0.08
C MET A 67 -11.48 -2.10 -1.40
N ASN A 68 -12.51 -2.38 -2.21
CA ASN A 68 -12.36 -2.86 -3.59
C ASN A 68 -11.41 -4.07 -3.69
N THR A 69 -11.54 -5.02 -2.76
CA THR A 69 -10.70 -6.24 -2.68
C THR A 69 -11.57 -7.48 -2.57
N THR A 70 -10.97 -8.66 -2.62
CA THR A 70 -11.68 -9.93 -2.39
C THR A 70 -11.80 -10.23 -0.90
N GLU A 71 -12.84 -10.97 -0.51
CA GLU A 71 -13.05 -11.37 0.90
C GLU A 71 -11.84 -12.10 1.48
N ASN A 72 -11.23 -12.99 0.70
CA ASN A 72 -10.04 -13.73 1.11
C ASN A 72 -8.84 -12.80 1.35
N ALA A 73 -8.68 -11.74 0.55
CA ALA A 73 -7.64 -10.75 0.75
C ALA A 73 -7.87 -9.96 2.06
N VAL A 74 -9.10 -9.56 2.34
CA VAL A 74 -9.44 -8.86 3.60
C VAL A 74 -9.17 -9.72 4.82
N LYS A 75 -9.59 -11.00 4.81
CA LYS A 75 -9.32 -11.95 5.89
C LYS A 75 -7.81 -12.11 6.13
N ALA A 76 -7.03 -12.24 5.06
CA ALA A 76 -5.57 -12.33 5.15
C ALA A 76 -4.93 -11.05 5.72
N LEU A 77 -5.45 -9.87 5.34
CA LEU A 77 -4.98 -8.58 5.88
C LEU A 77 -5.27 -8.45 7.38
N ALA A 78 -6.49 -8.78 7.82
CA ALA A 78 -6.87 -8.77 9.23
C ALA A 78 -6.06 -9.78 10.05
N LYS A 79 -5.84 -10.99 9.53
CA LYS A 79 -4.99 -12.01 10.19
C LYS A 79 -3.56 -11.51 10.40
N ARG A 80 -2.96 -10.89 9.37
CA ARG A 80 -1.61 -10.33 9.45
C ARG A 80 -1.52 -9.18 10.44
N TYR A 81 -2.54 -8.32 10.51
CA TYR A 81 -2.60 -7.25 11.51
C TYR A 81 -2.52 -7.82 12.93
N LYS A 82 -3.34 -8.84 13.24
CA LYS A 82 -3.33 -9.49 14.55
C LYS A 82 -1.98 -10.14 14.88
N GLN A 83 -1.34 -10.80 13.91
CA GLN A 83 -0.04 -11.43 14.12
C GLN A 83 1.04 -10.40 14.46
N ILE A 84 1.08 -9.27 13.73
CA ILE A 84 2.04 -8.20 13.98
C ILE A 84 1.77 -7.51 15.33
N ASP A 85 0.50 -7.29 15.68
CA ASP A 85 0.11 -6.74 16.99
C ASP A 85 0.49 -7.67 18.16
N GLN A 86 0.39 -8.98 17.96
CA GLN A 86 0.82 -9.99 18.94
C GLN A 86 2.35 -10.05 19.06
N GLU A 87 3.08 -9.96 17.94
CA GLU A 87 4.54 -9.99 17.90
C GLU A 87 5.17 -8.73 18.52
N ASN A 88 4.51 -7.57 18.38
CA ASN A 88 4.93 -6.32 19.03
C ASN A 88 4.61 -6.24 20.54
N ARG A 89 3.84 -7.20 21.09
CA ARG A 89 3.43 -7.25 22.51
C ARG A 89 4.23 -8.25 23.36
N GLY A 90 5.19 -8.96 22.76
CA GLY A 90 6.15 -9.82 23.47
C GLY A 90 7.48 -9.13 23.66
#